data_AF-A0A7S2QFK2-F1
#
_entry.id   AF-A0A7S2QFK2-F1
#
_cell.length_a   1.000
_cell.length_b   1.000
_cell.length_c   1.000
_cell.angle_alpha   90.00
_cell.angle_beta   90.00
_cell.angle_gamma   90.00
#
_symmetry.space_group_name_H-M   'P 1'
#
loop_
_entity.id
_entity.type
_entity.pdbx_description
1 polymer ?
#
loop_
_entity_poly.entity_id
_entity_poly.type
_entity_poly.pdbx_seq_one_letter_code
_entity_poly.pdbx_strand_id
1 'polypeptide(L)'
;YNWIMPARYYMKRMHHPNYTVDVFMMDSNHHDAKMPGEEPNHNICSHHNYEGEGNCAKNGGMADVPSCRGWFWASNDWQQKWLEDKLAKSDARWKIVNTHFPCGYDGDFYKRMKREHGLDLIVTGHRHQQELWWPGTTSQYVQALMKKNGWDGSAPACFVTGGGGGIVSQKFNYADYGRDLIWYGFFHLTMHKDWMNIELIGNDGVVAGNTTIHPHGTPGALEEANFRWPGTGSPTCELFCGNEVNPFSKVCPGGSEPWDCCSECEECKDIVGQGSSDEQSTCESYCGKEKAPFEKVCPGGTEPWKVCSECAGCKDIAGKGSSDEPSTCESYCG
;
A
#
# COMPACT_ATOMS: atom_id res chain seq x y z
N TYR A 1 21.12 1.39 22.98
CA TYR A 1 20.80 2.52 22.09
C TYR A 1 19.35 2.37 21.67
N ASN A 2 18.49 3.32 22.03
CA ASN A 2 17.08 3.27 21.63
C ASN A 2 16.95 3.88 20.23
N TRP A 3 16.23 3.22 19.34
CA TRP A 3 15.83 3.78 18.05
C TRP A 3 14.77 4.86 18.34
N ILE A 4 15.20 6.12 18.40
CA ILE A 4 14.31 7.27 18.55
C ILE A 4 14.12 7.89 17.17
N MET A 5 12.88 8.00 16.72
CA MET A 5 12.54 8.82 15.55
C MET A 5 12.57 10.29 15.97
N PRO A 6 13.54 11.10 15.51
CA PRO A 6 13.71 12.48 15.96
C PRO A 6 12.66 13.44 15.39
N ALA A 7 12.00 13.06 14.29
CA ALA A 7 10.95 13.82 13.62
C ALA A 7 10.15 12.87 12.70
N ARG A 8 9.03 13.37 12.14
CA ARG A 8 8.21 12.62 11.16
C ARG A 8 9.02 12.20 9.93
N TYR A 9 9.87 13.10 9.45
CA TYR A 9 10.85 12.84 8.41
C TYR A 9 12.18 13.41 8.84
N TYR A 10 13.25 12.68 8.55
CA TYR A 10 14.60 13.07 8.93
C TYR A 10 15.62 12.32 8.09
N MET A 11 16.86 12.76 8.18
CA MET A 11 17.98 12.18 7.45
C MET A 11 19.03 11.71 8.44
N LYS A 12 19.63 10.56 8.18
CA LYS A 12 20.78 10.05 8.91
C LYS A 12 21.91 9.74 7.93
N ARG A 13 23.04 10.43 8.11
CA ARG A 13 24.29 10.09 7.44
C ARG A 13 25.04 9.01 8.24
N MET A 14 25.47 7.97 7.55
CA MET A 14 26.32 6.90 8.07
C MET A 14 27.70 7.00 7.41
N HIS A 15 28.75 6.92 8.23
CA HIS A 15 30.13 7.00 7.79
C HIS A 15 30.76 5.60 7.82
N HIS A 16 31.21 5.14 6.67
CA HIS A 16 32.06 3.96 6.52
C HIS A 16 33.49 4.42 6.18
N PRO A 17 34.52 3.58 6.35
CA PRO A 17 35.92 3.99 6.14
C PRO A 17 36.19 4.66 4.80
N ASN A 18 35.49 4.25 3.73
CA ASN A 18 35.77 4.69 2.34
C ASN A 18 34.57 5.31 1.61
N TYR A 19 33.43 5.46 2.28
CA TYR A 19 32.22 6.01 1.66
C TYR A 19 31.19 6.43 2.73
N THR A 20 30.20 7.20 2.32
CA THR A 20 29.07 7.62 3.16
C THR A 20 27.76 7.13 2.58
N VAL A 21 26.78 6.92 3.46
CA VAL A 21 25.41 6.53 3.11
C VAL A 21 24.47 7.53 3.74
N ASP A 22 23.56 8.08 2.95
CA ASP A 22 22.47 8.90 3.45
C ASP A 22 21.16 8.13 3.42
N VAL A 23 20.54 7.99 4.58
CA VAL A 23 19.21 7.37 4.73
C VAL A 23 18.21 8.48 5.03
N PHE A 24 17.21 8.62 4.16
CA PHE A 24 16.11 9.57 4.26
C PHE A 24 14.87 8.84 4.73
N MET A 25 14.39 9.16 5.93
CA MET A 25 13.15 8.61 6.46
C MET A 25 12.00 9.54 6.06
N MET A 26 10.99 8.99 5.39
CA MET A 26 9.82 9.72 4.91
C MET A 26 8.52 9.08 5.36
N ASP A 27 7.57 9.91 5.77
CA ASP A 27 6.20 9.48 6.04
C ASP A 27 5.34 9.58 4.77
N SER A 28 4.81 8.44 4.35
CA SER A 28 3.96 8.29 3.17
C SER A 28 2.50 7.95 3.51
N ASN A 29 2.08 8.14 4.76
CA ASN A 29 0.70 7.85 5.19
C ASN A 29 -0.38 8.69 4.47
N HIS A 30 0.00 9.65 3.63
CA HIS A 30 -0.95 10.37 2.79
C HIS A 30 -1.73 9.46 1.82
N HIS A 31 -1.19 8.29 1.47
CA HIS A 31 -1.86 7.29 0.64
C HIS A 31 -3.05 6.61 1.35
N ASP A 32 -3.02 6.49 2.68
CA ASP A 32 -4.18 6.05 3.49
C ASP A 32 -5.04 7.22 3.98
N ALA A 33 -4.62 8.47 3.77
CA ALA A 33 -5.36 9.66 4.17
C ALA A 33 -6.41 10.03 3.11
N LYS A 34 -7.54 9.32 3.12
CA LYS A 34 -8.65 9.49 2.16
C LYS A 34 -9.76 10.40 2.71
N MET A 35 -10.79 10.68 1.93
CA MET A 35 -11.95 11.44 2.47
C MET A 35 -12.65 10.61 3.55
N PRO A 36 -13.23 11.19 4.62
CA PRO A 36 -13.68 10.41 5.79
C PRO A 36 -14.71 9.29 5.55
N GLY A 37 -15.42 9.31 4.40
CA GLY A 37 -16.36 8.26 4.00
C GLY A 37 -15.78 7.19 3.07
N GLU A 38 -14.54 7.35 2.61
CA GLU A 38 -13.87 6.42 1.70
C GLU A 38 -13.13 5.34 2.49
N GLU A 39 -13.26 4.08 2.05
CA GLU A 39 -12.55 2.90 2.59
C GLU A 39 -12.41 2.89 4.13
N PRO A 40 -13.52 2.88 4.88
CA PRO A 40 -13.49 3.06 6.32
C PRO A 40 -12.56 2.07 7.03
N ASN A 41 -12.33 0.86 6.51
CA ASN A 41 -11.44 -0.11 7.16
C ASN A 41 -9.93 0.14 6.97
N HIS A 42 -9.53 1.03 6.05
CA HIS A 42 -8.13 1.31 5.72
C HIS A 42 -7.78 2.80 5.72
N ASN A 43 -8.78 3.67 5.77
CA ASN A 43 -8.59 5.11 5.76
C ASN A 43 -8.35 5.66 7.17
N ILE A 44 -7.15 6.17 7.40
CA ILE A 44 -6.74 6.78 8.68
C ILE A 44 -7.55 8.03 9.04
N CYS A 45 -8.18 8.69 8.04
CA CYS A 45 -9.02 9.87 8.20
C CYS A 45 -10.51 9.56 8.37
N SER A 46 -10.88 8.32 8.63
CA SER A 46 -12.27 7.92 8.82
C SER A 46 -12.86 8.38 10.16
N HIS A 47 -14.17 8.60 10.20
CA HIS A 47 -14.87 8.98 11.44
C HIS A 47 -14.77 7.95 12.57
N HIS A 48 -14.69 6.65 12.26
CA HIS A 48 -14.58 5.60 13.28
C HIS A 48 -13.22 5.65 14.03
N ASN A 49 -12.20 6.32 13.49
CA ASN A 49 -10.92 6.55 14.19
C ASN A 49 -10.99 7.72 15.19
N TYR A 50 -12.15 8.38 15.32
CA TYR A 50 -12.34 9.57 16.13
C TYR A 50 -13.55 9.41 17.07
N GLU A 51 -13.29 8.98 18.31
CA GLU A 51 -14.34 8.69 19.31
C GLU A 51 -14.37 9.69 20.49
N GLY A 52 -13.66 10.83 20.47
CA GLY A 52 -13.50 11.66 21.67
C GLY A 52 -13.32 13.17 21.49
N GLU A 53 -13.03 13.87 22.61
CA GLU A 53 -12.80 15.32 22.70
C GLU A 53 -11.34 15.75 22.40
N GLY A 54 -10.47 14.81 22.04
CA GLY A 54 -9.04 15.05 21.84
C GLY A 54 -8.67 15.31 20.39
N ASN A 55 -7.74 16.25 20.15
CA ASN A 55 -7.14 16.45 18.83
C ASN A 55 -5.62 16.55 18.89
N CYS A 56 -4.98 16.48 17.72
CA CYS A 56 -3.53 16.53 17.59
C CYS A 56 -3.00 17.96 17.40
N ALA A 57 -3.86 18.99 17.42
CA ALA A 57 -3.50 20.37 17.10
C ALA A 57 -2.39 20.93 18.00
N LYS A 58 -2.39 20.58 19.29
CA LYS A 58 -1.36 21.01 20.25
C LYS A 58 0.05 20.52 19.91
N ASN A 59 0.16 19.43 19.15
CA ASN A 59 1.42 18.84 18.70
C ASN A 59 1.68 19.10 17.20
N GLY A 60 1.00 20.08 16.59
CA GLY A 60 1.13 20.39 15.16
C GLY A 60 0.46 19.37 14.24
N GLY A 61 -0.42 18.51 14.78
CA GLY A 61 -1.28 17.60 14.03
C GLY A 61 -2.61 18.23 13.59
N MET A 62 -3.51 17.42 13.05
CA MET A 62 -4.85 17.89 12.67
C MET A 62 -5.71 18.25 13.90
N ALA A 63 -6.59 19.22 13.72
CA ALA A 63 -7.52 19.65 14.75
C ALA A 63 -8.82 18.82 14.79
N ASP A 64 -9.15 18.17 13.68
CA ASP A 64 -10.39 17.42 13.48
C ASP A 64 -10.28 16.45 12.29
N VAL A 65 -11.29 15.60 12.11
CA VAL A 65 -11.39 14.65 10.99
C VAL A 65 -11.42 15.34 9.62
N PRO A 66 -12.19 16.42 9.38
CA PRO A 66 -12.20 17.11 8.08
C PRO A 66 -10.82 17.64 7.65
N SER A 67 -9.99 18.10 8.59
CA SER A 67 -8.63 18.57 8.29
C SER A 67 -7.60 17.45 8.12
N CYS A 68 -7.93 16.20 8.43
CA CYS A 68 -7.01 15.06 8.42
C CYS A 68 -6.31 14.86 7.08
N ARG A 69 -7.09 14.71 6.00
CA ARG A 69 -6.55 14.48 4.66
C ARG A 69 -5.65 15.63 4.24
N GLY A 70 -6.14 16.86 4.35
CA GLY A 70 -5.37 18.05 3.98
C GLY A 70 -4.02 18.13 4.71
N TRP A 71 -3.99 17.75 5.98
CA TRP A 71 -2.77 17.75 6.77
C TRP A 71 -1.73 16.71 6.30
N PHE A 72 -2.13 15.47 6.02
CA PHE A 72 -1.20 14.44 5.54
C PHE A 72 -0.66 14.76 4.15
N TRP A 73 -1.53 15.24 3.26
CA TRP A 73 -1.14 15.64 1.90
C TRP A 73 -0.21 16.86 1.92
N ALA A 74 -0.51 17.88 2.72
CA ALA A 74 0.39 19.01 2.90
C ALA A 74 1.74 18.57 3.50
N SER A 75 1.72 17.67 4.49
CA SER A 75 2.94 17.08 5.06
C SER A 75 3.76 16.35 3.98
N ASN A 76 3.13 15.58 3.10
CA ASN A 76 3.79 14.92 1.99
C ASN A 76 4.45 15.94 1.02
N ASP A 77 3.75 17.00 0.65
CA ASP A 77 4.30 18.04 -0.23
C ASP A 77 5.57 18.68 0.35
N TRP A 78 5.57 18.98 1.65
CA TRP A 78 6.76 19.51 2.34
C TRP A 78 7.89 18.49 2.38
N GLN A 79 7.57 17.22 2.63
CA GLN A 79 8.53 16.12 2.68
C GLN A 79 9.19 15.85 1.33
N GLN A 80 8.42 15.85 0.23
CA GLN A 80 8.98 15.63 -1.12
C GLN A 80 9.93 16.76 -1.52
N LYS A 81 9.56 18.03 -1.25
CA LYS A 81 10.43 19.20 -1.47
C LYS A 81 11.70 19.13 -0.62
N TRP A 82 11.55 18.72 0.65
CA TRP A 82 12.69 18.53 1.56
C TRP A 82 13.60 17.41 1.07
N LEU A 83 13.05 16.27 0.64
CA LEU A 83 13.84 15.14 0.14
C LEU A 83 14.63 15.57 -1.10
N GLU A 84 13.98 16.23 -2.05
CA GLU A 84 14.61 16.73 -3.27
C GLU A 84 15.79 17.66 -2.95
N ASP A 85 15.59 18.65 -2.07
CA ASP A 85 16.66 19.54 -1.60
C ASP A 85 17.83 18.78 -0.96
N LYS A 86 17.53 17.79 -0.12
CA LYS A 86 18.56 17.02 0.58
C LYS A 86 19.30 16.05 -0.33
N LEU A 87 18.63 15.41 -1.28
CA LEU A 87 19.25 14.56 -2.28
C LEU A 87 20.16 15.38 -3.21
N ALA A 88 19.71 16.56 -3.65
CA ALA A 88 20.48 17.45 -4.51
C ALA A 88 21.78 17.94 -3.84
N LYS A 89 21.76 18.15 -2.51
CA LYS A 89 22.93 18.56 -1.71
C LYS A 89 23.79 17.40 -1.22
N SER A 90 23.30 16.16 -1.32
CA SER A 90 23.99 14.99 -0.79
C SER A 90 25.13 14.57 -1.72
N ASP A 91 26.33 14.56 -1.14
CA ASP A 91 27.57 13.98 -1.68
C ASP A 91 27.77 12.52 -1.27
N ALA A 92 26.78 11.89 -0.63
CA ALA A 92 26.91 10.52 -0.18
C ALA A 92 26.99 9.54 -1.35
N ARG A 93 27.77 8.47 -1.15
CA ARG A 93 27.95 7.44 -2.17
C ARG A 93 26.67 6.64 -2.41
N TRP A 94 25.90 6.40 -1.35
CA TRP A 94 24.61 5.73 -1.40
C TRP A 94 23.54 6.64 -0.84
N LYS A 95 22.41 6.74 -1.54
CA LYS A 95 21.23 7.51 -1.14
C LYS A 95 20.05 6.55 -1.07
N ILE A 96 19.49 6.39 0.13
CA ILE A 96 18.45 5.40 0.43
C ILE A 96 17.24 6.12 1.02
N VAL A 97 16.07 5.94 0.43
CA VAL A 97 14.80 6.35 1.07
C VAL A 97 14.24 5.17 1.84
N ASN A 98 13.74 5.42 3.04
CA ASN A 98 12.93 4.48 3.79
C ASN A 98 11.57 5.13 4.05
N THR A 99 10.51 4.44 3.64
CA THR A 99 9.14 4.93 3.76
C THR A 99 8.16 3.80 4.03
N HIS A 100 6.92 4.12 4.38
CA HIS A 100 5.96 3.11 4.79
C HIS A 100 5.33 2.41 3.59
N PHE A 101 4.84 3.18 2.61
CA PHE A 101 4.05 2.65 1.51
C PHE A 101 4.89 1.89 0.51
N PRO A 102 4.33 0.82 -0.10
CA PRO A 102 5.13 -0.13 -0.85
C PRO A 102 5.73 0.45 -2.13
N CYS A 103 6.69 -0.29 -2.71
CA CYS A 103 7.18 -0.05 -4.06
C CYS A 103 6.04 0.17 -5.06
N GLY A 104 6.23 1.10 -6.00
CA GLY A 104 5.23 1.53 -6.98
C GLY A 104 4.52 2.84 -6.63
N TYR A 105 4.30 3.11 -5.34
CA TYR A 105 3.71 4.37 -4.88
C TYR A 105 4.68 5.54 -5.11
N ASP A 106 4.12 6.70 -5.48
CA ASP A 106 4.88 7.90 -5.88
C ASP A 106 5.98 7.62 -6.94
N GLY A 107 5.72 6.65 -7.83
CA GLY A 107 6.75 6.11 -8.72
C GLY A 107 7.41 7.16 -9.62
N ASP A 108 6.64 8.10 -10.17
CA ASP A 108 7.20 9.17 -11.02
C ASP A 108 8.11 10.12 -10.23
N PHE A 109 7.74 10.43 -8.98
CA PHE A 109 8.56 11.23 -8.08
C PHE A 109 9.89 10.53 -7.81
N TYR A 110 9.87 9.25 -7.44
CA TYR A 110 11.11 8.52 -7.14
C TYR A 110 11.99 8.23 -8.36
N LYS A 111 11.39 7.96 -9.53
CA LYS A 111 12.13 7.89 -10.81
C LYS A 111 12.84 9.20 -11.12
N ARG A 112 12.17 10.34 -10.88
CA ARG A 112 12.77 11.67 -11.02
C ARG A 112 13.94 11.86 -10.04
N MET A 113 13.76 11.50 -8.76
CA MET A 113 14.83 11.56 -7.75
C MET A 113 16.04 10.68 -8.11
N LYS A 114 15.84 9.48 -8.68
CA LYS A 114 16.94 8.66 -9.21
C LYS A 114 17.70 9.37 -10.32
N ARG A 115 16.96 9.85 -11.32
CA ARG A 115 17.54 10.45 -12.53
C ARG A 115 18.30 11.75 -12.22
N GLU A 116 17.73 12.61 -11.38
CA GLU A 116 18.26 13.96 -11.16
C GLU A 116 19.22 14.05 -9.97
N HIS A 117 19.05 13.19 -8.96
CA HIS A 117 19.80 13.31 -7.70
C HIS A 117 20.43 12.01 -7.20
N GLY A 118 20.34 10.93 -7.96
CA GLY A 118 21.02 9.67 -7.68
C GLY A 118 20.44 8.89 -6.50
N LEU A 119 19.12 8.90 -6.31
CA LEU A 119 18.47 7.96 -5.39
C LEU A 119 18.69 6.51 -5.86
N ASP A 120 19.31 5.68 -5.02
CA ASP A 120 19.73 4.32 -5.38
C ASP A 120 18.70 3.26 -4.96
N LEU A 121 18.18 3.38 -3.74
CA LEU A 121 17.33 2.37 -3.10
C LEU A 121 16.14 3.00 -2.38
N ILE A 122 14.99 2.32 -2.44
CA ILE A 122 13.83 2.57 -1.59
C ILE A 122 13.53 1.32 -0.77
N VAL A 123 13.46 1.49 0.54
CA VAL A 123 13.05 0.48 1.52
C VAL A 123 11.62 0.79 1.93
N THR A 124 10.72 -0.17 1.78
CA THR A 124 9.29 0.04 2.04
C THR A 124 8.68 -1.04 2.93
N GLY A 125 7.44 -0.87 3.36
CA GLY A 125 6.69 -1.85 4.15
C GLY A 125 5.22 -1.88 3.75
N HIS A 126 4.33 -1.69 4.72
CA HIS A 126 2.87 -1.64 4.56
C HIS A 126 2.22 -2.98 4.14
N ARG A 127 2.59 -3.58 3.00
CA ARG A 127 2.13 -4.94 2.66
C ARG A 127 2.81 -5.95 3.57
N HIS A 128 2.03 -6.78 4.26
CA HIS A 128 2.54 -7.73 5.25
C HIS A 128 3.16 -8.99 4.62
N GLN A 129 4.13 -8.80 3.73
CA GLN A 129 4.92 -9.81 3.06
C GLN A 129 6.29 -9.22 2.68
N GLN A 130 7.15 -10.03 2.06
CA GLN A 130 8.45 -9.62 1.57
C GLN A 130 8.48 -9.67 0.05
N GLU A 131 8.89 -8.59 -0.61
CA GLU A 131 8.92 -8.49 -2.08
C GLU A 131 10.24 -7.88 -2.54
N LEU A 132 10.99 -8.60 -3.37
CA LEU A 132 12.20 -8.09 -4.00
C LEU A 132 11.89 -7.56 -5.40
N TRP A 133 11.85 -6.23 -5.57
CA TRP A 133 11.52 -5.60 -6.85
C TRP A 133 12.80 -5.33 -7.65
N TRP A 134 13.05 -6.19 -8.64
CA TRP A 134 14.22 -6.06 -9.50
C TRP A 134 13.96 -6.59 -10.91
N PRO A 135 14.66 -6.06 -11.93
CA PRO A 135 14.57 -6.48 -13.33
C PRO A 135 14.51 -7.99 -13.61
N GLY A 136 15.32 -8.78 -12.90
CA GLY A 136 15.44 -10.21 -13.14
C GLY A 136 14.52 -11.06 -12.26
N THR A 137 13.55 -10.45 -11.56
CA THR A 137 12.67 -11.22 -10.68
C THR A 137 11.90 -12.27 -11.45
N THR A 138 11.80 -13.47 -10.87
CA THR A 138 10.97 -14.55 -11.41
C THR A 138 9.59 -14.61 -10.78
N SER A 139 9.32 -13.81 -9.75
CA SER A 139 7.99 -13.76 -9.14
C SER A 139 7.03 -13.02 -10.06
N GLN A 140 6.03 -13.74 -10.58
CA GLN A 140 4.99 -13.19 -11.44
C GLN A 140 4.14 -12.15 -10.71
N TYR A 141 3.89 -12.34 -9.40
CA TYR A 141 3.24 -11.33 -8.55
C TYR A 141 3.99 -10.00 -8.57
N VAL A 142 5.31 -10.05 -8.34
CA VAL A 142 6.15 -8.84 -8.33
C VAL A 142 6.25 -8.24 -9.73
N GLN A 143 6.39 -9.06 -10.79
CA GLN A 143 6.40 -8.59 -12.18
C GLN A 143 5.12 -7.83 -12.53
N ALA A 144 3.95 -8.33 -12.13
CA ALA A 144 2.66 -7.70 -12.40
C ALA A 144 2.57 -6.31 -11.76
N LEU A 145 2.98 -6.20 -10.49
CA LEU A 145 3.01 -4.91 -9.78
C LEU A 145 4.06 -3.96 -10.37
N MET A 146 5.25 -4.45 -10.71
CA MET A 146 6.28 -3.64 -11.38
C MET A 146 5.76 -3.09 -12.69
N LYS A 147 5.14 -3.92 -13.54
CA LYS A 147 4.59 -3.47 -14.82
C LYS A 147 3.46 -2.47 -14.65
N LYS A 148 2.50 -2.73 -13.76
CA LYS A 148 1.37 -1.82 -13.50
C LYS A 148 1.87 -0.43 -13.09
N ASN A 149 2.88 -0.38 -12.23
CA ASN A 149 3.43 0.89 -11.73
C ASN A 149 4.51 1.49 -12.65
N GLY A 150 4.72 0.89 -13.84
CA GLY A 150 5.80 1.27 -14.77
C GLY A 150 7.18 1.22 -14.11
N TRP A 151 7.39 0.37 -13.12
CA TRP A 151 8.65 0.19 -12.41
C TRP A 151 9.61 -0.64 -13.26
N ASP A 152 10.62 0.04 -13.80
CA ASP A 152 11.64 -0.53 -14.69
C ASP A 152 13.04 -0.06 -14.26
N GLY A 153 14.06 -0.26 -15.10
CA GLY A 153 15.44 0.18 -14.79
C GLY A 153 15.59 1.67 -14.48
N SER A 154 14.64 2.52 -14.90
CA SER A 154 14.65 3.95 -14.60
C SER A 154 14.22 4.30 -13.17
N ALA A 155 13.62 3.35 -12.43
CA ALA A 155 13.26 3.52 -11.03
C ALA A 155 14.39 3.06 -10.09
N PRO A 156 14.47 3.60 -8.85
CA PRO A 156 15.36 3.04 -7.82
C PRO A 156 15.13 1.54 -7.64
N ALA A 157 16.18 0.85 -7.19
CA ALA A 157 15.98 -0.47 -6.62
C ALA A 157 14.97 -0.36 -5.47
N CYS A 158 14.12 -1.37 -5.28
CA CYS A 158 13.10 -1.31 -4.26
C CYS A 158 12.85 -2.69 -3.65
N PHE A 159 12.51 -2.70 -2.38
CA PHE A 159 11.93 -3.89 -1.77
C PHE A 159 10.89 -3.52 -0.72
N VAL A 160 9.97 -4.44 -0.48
CA VAL A 160 8.90 -4.34 0.51
C VAL A 160 9.24 -5.30 1.65
N THR A 161 9.29 -4.80 2.88
CA THR A 161 9.64 -5.59 4.07
C THR A 161 8.61 -5.50 5.20
N GLY A 162 7.32 -5.56 4.87
CA GLY A 162 6.24 -5.55 5.87
C GLY A 162 5.97 -6.90 6.54
N GLY A 163 6.47 -8.00 5.97
CA GLY A 163 6.33 -9.37 6.52
C GLY A 163 7.34 -9.72 7.62
N GLY A 164 7.71 -8.78 8.50
CA GLY A 164 8.78 -9.00 9.50
C GLY A 164 8.37 -9.83 10.73
N GLY A 165 7.10 -10.24 10.83
CA GLY A 165 6.56 -10.96 12.01
C GLY A 165 5.64 -10.12 12.90
N GLY A 166 5.02 -9.06 12.38
CA GLY A 166 3.95 -8.31 13.05
C GLY A 166 2.63 -9.10 13.18
N ILE A 167 1.50 -8.40 13.40
CA ILE A 167 0.21 -8.98 13.83
C ILE A 167 -0.23 -10.19 12.97
N VAL A 168 -0.21 -10.10 11.63
CA VAL A 168 -0.48 -11.22 10.70
C VAL A 168 0.18 -10.95 9.34
N SER A 169 0.86 -11.93 8.74
CA SER A 169 1.24 -11.84 7.31
C SER A 169 0.01 -11.97 6.41
N GLN A 170 -0.10 -11.07 5.44
CA GLN A 170 -1.12 -11.16 4.40
C GLN A 170 -0.64 -12.15 3.36
N LYS A 171 -0.81 -13.44 3.64
CA LYS A 171 -0.63 -14.48 2.63
C LYS A 171 -1.81 -14.42 1.67
N PHE A 172 -1.51 -14.14 0.42
CA PHE A 172 -2.50 -14.24 -0.63
C PHE A 172 -2.46 -15.59 -1.35
N ASN A 173 -3.58 -16.29 -1.43
CA ASN A 173 -3.62 -17.63 -2.05
C ASN A 173 -3.29 -17.64 -3.55
N TYR A 174 -3.34 -16.47 -4.19
CA TYR A 174 -3.09 -16.25 -5.61
C TYR A 174 -1.63 -15.85 -5.94
N ALA A 175 -0.79 -15.65 -4.92
CA ALA A 175 0.57 -15.16 -5.12
C ALA A 175 1.55 -16.34 -5.25
N ASP A 176 2.52 -16.21 -6.16
CA ASP A 176 3.52 -17.24 -6.47
C ASP A 176 4.69 -17.20 -5.49
N TYR A 177 4.38 -17.39 -4.21
CA TYR A 177 5.38 -17.37 -3.13
C TYR A 177 6.48 -18.40 -3.34
N GLY A 178 7.70 -18.01 -3.02
CA GLY A 178 8.91 -18.79 -3.22
C GLY A 178 10.09 -17.85 -3.47
N ARG A 179 10.53 -17.76 -4.73
CA ARG A 179 11.65 -16.90 -5.10
C ARG A 179 11.21 -15.43 -5.20
N ASP A 180 11.97 -14.53 -4.59
CA ASP A 180 11.73 -13.06 -4.58
C ASP A 180 10.42 -12.58 -3.92
N LEU A 181 9.59 -13.50 -3.42
CA LEU A 181 8.32 -13.22 -2.75
C LEU A 181 8.07 -14.25 -1.64
N ILE A 182 8.06 -13.84 -0.37
CA ILE A 182 7.79 -14.73 0.79
C ILE A 182 6.92 -14.05 1.85
N TRP A 183 6.30 -14.81 2.75
CA TRP A 183 5.39 -14.23 3.78
C TRP A 183 6.17 -13.62 4.94
N TYR A 184 7.11 -14.38 5.47
CA TYR A 184 7.91 -14.00 6.63
C TYR A 184 9.39 -14.10 6.31
N GLY A 185 10.10 -13.05 6.68
CA GLY A 185 11.52 -12.93 6.43
C GLY A 185 12.03 -11.53 6.72
N PHE A 186 13.21 -11.24 6.23
CA PHE A 186 13.84 -9.93 6.32
C PHE A 186 14.80 -9.74 5.14
N PHE A 187 15.19 -8.50 4.90
CA PHE A 187 16.25 -8.18 3.95
C PHE A 187 17.57 -7.97 4.66
N HIS A 188 18.63 -8.60 4.13
CA HIS A 188 20.00 -8.38 4.54
C HIS A 188 20.76 -7.62 3.45
N LEU A 189 21.37 -6.51 3.84
CA LEU A 189 22.11 -5.64 2.93
C LEU A 189 23.61 -5.73 3.24
N THR A 190 24.39 -6.17 2.26
CA THR A 190 25.85 -6.08 2.32
C THR A 190 26.31 -4.93 1.43
N MET A 191 26.87 -3.89 2.04
CA MET A 191 27.21 -2.64 1.36
C MET A 191 28.71 -2.46 1.14
N HIS A 192 29.10 -2.20 -0.10
CA HIS A 192 30.43 -1.76 -0.51
C HIS A 192 30.36 -0.38 -1.17
N LYS A 193 31.49 0.30 -1.35
CA LYS A 193 31.50 1.61 -2.04
C LYS A 193 31.08 1.50 -3.52
N ASP A 194 31.14 0.32 -4.12
CA ASP A 194 30.89 0.13 -5.56
C ASP A 194 29.68 -0.75 -5.87
N TRP A 195 29.14 -1.47 -4.87
CA TRP A 195 28.00 -2.36 -5.03
C TRP A 195 27.27 -2.55 -3.71
N MET A 196 25.99 -2.90 -3.77
CA MET A 196 25.19 -3.31 -2.62
C MET A 196 24.48 -4.61 -2.98
N ASN A 197 24.73 -5.66 -2.20
CA ASN A 197 24.00 -6.92 -2.31
C ASN A 197 22.79 -6.88 -1.40
N ILE A 198 21.62 -7.20 -1.95
CA ILE A 198 20.33 -7.23 -1.28
C ILE A 198 19.85 -8.67 -1.29
N GLU A 199 19.68 -9.26 -0.12
CA GLU A 199 19.26 -10.66 0.04
C GLU A 199 17.93 -10.70 0.79
N LEU A 200 16.94 -11.36 0.18
CA LEU A 200 15.71 -11.73 0.84
C LEU A 200 15.93 -13.06 1.58
N ILE A 201 15.83 -13.04 2.90
CA ILE A 201 16.06 -14.20 3.77
C ILE A 201 14.75 -14.60 4.45
N GLY A 202 14.38 -15.87 4.33
CA GLY A 202 13.21 -16.44 4.99
C GLY A 202 13.39 -16.56 6.50
N ASN A 203 12.28 -16.78 7.21
CA ASN A 203 12.31 -17.07 8.65
C ASN A 203 13.02 -18.39 8.99
N ASP A 204 13.27 -19.25 8.01
CA ASP A 204 14.09 -20.45 8.07
C ASP A 204 15.60 -20.17 7.86
N GLY A 205 15.97 -18.92 7.56
CA GLY A 205 17.34 -18.52 7.28
C GLY A 205 17.82 -18.79 5.85
N VAL A 206 16.95 -19.25 4.95
CA VAL A 206 17.29 -19.55 3.56
C VAL A 206 17.14 -18.30 2.70
N VAL A 207 18.08 -18.06 1.79
CA VAL A 207 18.00 -16.98 0.80
C VAL A 207 16.95 -17.34 -0.26
N ALA A 208 15.85 -16.60 -0.27
CA ALA A 208 14.75 -16.76 -1.21
C ALA A 208 14.89 -15.86 -2.44
N GLY A 209 15.71 -14.81 -2.38
CA GLY A 209 15.95 -13.91 -3.51
C GLY A 209 17.20 -13.09 -3.29
N ASN A 210 17.87 -12.70 -4.37
CA ASN A 210 19.01 -11.80 -4.27
C ASN A 210 19.15 -10.92 -5.51
N THR A 211 19.76 -9.75 -5.31
CA THR A 211 20.17 -8.86 -6.39
C THR A 211 21.32 -8.00 -5.94
N THR A 212 22.14 -7.55 -6.89
CA THR A 212 23.22 -6.59 -6.64
C THR A 212 22.92 -5.32 -7.41
N ILE A 213 22.99 -4.19 -6.73
CA ILE A 213 22.80 -2.87 -7.31
C ILE A 213 24.10 -2.07 -7.25
N HIS A 214 24.23 -1.08 -8.12
CA HIS A 214 25.39 -0.21 -8.19
C HIS A 214 25.00 1.25 -7.91
N PRO A 215 25.90 2.03 -7.27
CA PRO A 215 25.59 3.40 -6.92
C PRO A 215 25.51 4.28 -8.16
N HIS A 216 24.64 5.29 -8.12
CA HIS A 216 24.39 6.21 -9.22
C HIS A 216 25.70 6.77 -9.85
N GLY A 217 25.68 6.91 -11.17
CA GLY A 217 26.80 7.42 -11.96
C GLY A 217 27.94 6.43 -12.19
N THR A 218 27.83 5.19 -11.70
CA THR A 218 28.76 4.11 -12.06
C THR A 218 28.36 3.38 -13.35
N PRO A 219 29.30 2.70 -14.03
CA PRO A 219 28.97 1.87 -15.19
C PRO A 219 27.88 0.82 -14.91
N GLY A 220 27.92 0.16 -13.75
CA GLY A 220 26.90 -0.82 -13.36
C GLY A 220 25.51 -0.20 -13.23
N ALA A 221 25.41 0.99 -12.65
CA ALA A 221 24.13 1.69 -12.52
C ALA A 221 23.55 2.13 -13.87
N LEU A 222 24.42 2.46 -14.84
CA LEU A 222 24.01 2.78 -16.21
C LEU A 222 23.50 1.55 -16.97
N GLU A 223 24.13 0.39 -16.75
CA GLU A 223 23.65 -0.89 -17.30
C GLU A 223 22.28 -1.26 -16.73
N GLU A 224 22.11 -1.17 -15.41
CA GLU A 224 20.82 -1.38 -14.74
C GLU A 224 19.72 -0.44 -15.27
N ALA A 225 20.05 0.83 -15.52
CA ALA A 225 19.11 1.82 -16.04
C ALA A 225 18.61 1.50 -17.45
N ASN A 226 19.40 0.77 -18.25
CA ASN A 226 19.03 0.35 -19.59
C ASN A 226 18.12 -0.87 -19.61
N PHE A 227 17.88 -1.51 -18.45
CA PHE A 227 16.92 -2.59 -18.39
C PHE A 227 15.52 -2.09 -18.75
N ARG A 228 14.98 -2.70 -19.80
CA ARG A 228 13.58 -2.59 -20.21
C ARG A 228 13.00 -3.99 -20.17
N TRP A 229 11.77 -4.10 -19.68
CA TRP A 229 11.04 -5.36 -19.70
C TRP A 229 10.99 -5.91 -21.14
N PRO A 230 11.45 -7.15 -21.39
CA PRO A 230 11.41 -7.75 -22.71
C PRO A 230 9.95 -8.15 -23.03
N GLY A 231 9.15 -7.23 -23.56
CA GLY A 231 7.81 -7.55 -24.05
C GLY A 231 6.92 -6.34 -24.29
N THR A 232 6.33 -6.26 -25.48
CA THR A 232 5.40 -5.20 -25.92
C THR A 232 3.91 -5.54 -25.73
N GLY A 233 3.58 -6.60 -24.99
CA GLY A 233 2.18 -6.95 -24.66
C GLY A 233 1.68 -6.28 -23.38
N SER A 234 0.44 -6.56 -22.98
CA SER A 234 -0.04 -6.36 -21.60
C SER A 234 0.00 -7.69 -20.81
N PRO A 235 1.18 -8.21 -20.41
CA PRO A 235 1.31 -9.50 -19.74
C PRO A 235 0.65 -9.62 -18.37
N THR A 236 0.08 -8.56 -17.77
CA THR A 236 -0.60 -8.73 -16.48
C THR A 236 -1.78 -9.69 -16.60
N CYS A 237 -2.54 -9.62 -17.70
CA CYS A 237 -3.68 -10.49 -17.92
C CYS A 237 -3.23 -11.90 -18.30
N GLU A 238 -2.52 -12.06 -19.42
CA GLU A 238 -2.16 -13.38 -19.95
C GLU A 238 -1.20 -14.18 -19.05
N LEU A 239 -0.32 -13.53 -18.28
CA LEU A 239 0.60 -14.24 -17.38
C LEU A 239 -0.01 -14.52 -16.01
N PHE A 240 -0.87 -13.63 -15.50
CA PHE A 240 -1.17 -13.60 -14.07
C PHE A 240 -2.66 -13.62 -13.72
N CYS A 241 -3.56 -13.28 -14.64
CA CYS A 241 -5.00 -13.28 -14.40
C CYS A 241 -5.65 -14.36 -15.30
N GLY A 242 -6.63 -15.10 -14.80
CA GLY A 242 -7.32 -16.13 -15.58
C GLY A 242 -6.62 -17.48 -15.72
N ASN A 243 -5.52 -17.72 -14.99
CA ASN A 243 -4.87 -19.04 -14.95
C ASN A 243 -5.45 -19.92 -13.81
N GLU A 244 -5.03 -21.20 -13.73
CA GLU A 244 -5.54 -22.13 -12.70
C GLU A 244 -5.29 -21.68 -11.27
N VAL A 245 -4.19 -20.95 -11.02
CA VAL A 245 -3.84 -20.39 -9.71
C VAL A 245 -4.67 -19.15 -9.42
N ASN A 246 -4.89 -18.31 -10.44
CA ASN A 246 -5.47 -16.97 -10.37
C ASN A 246 -6.68 -16.84 -11.30
N PRO A 247 -7.75 -17.61 -11.11
CA PRO A 247 -8.92 -17.54 -11.99
C PRO A 247 -9.57 -16.16 -11.90
N PHE A 248 -10.08 -15.64 -13.03
CA PHE A 248 -10.70 -14.31 -13.11
C PHE A 248 -11.79 -14.08 -12.06
N SER A 249 -12.55 -15.12 -11.69
CA SER A 249 -13.56 -15.05 -10.63
C SER A 249 -13.02 -14.68 -9.24
N LYS A 250 -11.72 -14.80 -9.00
CA LYS A 250 -11.07 -14.39 -7.74
C LYS A 250 -10.40 -13.03 -7.82
N VAL A 251 -9.82 -12.68 -8.97
CA VAL A 251 -8.94 -11.51 -9.11
C VAL A 251 -9.62 -10.29 -9.73
N CYS A 252 -10.80 -10.44 -10.34
CA CYS A 252 -11.59 -9.34 -10.91
C CYS A 252 -12.48 -8.63 -9.87
N PRO A 253 -12.94 -7.39 -10.13
CA PRO A 253 -13.98 -6.72 -9.35
C PRO A 253 -15.25 -7.59 -9.26
N GLY A 254 -15.72 -7.89 -8.05
CA GLY A 254 -16.82 -8.82 -7.78
C GLY A 254 -16.38 -10.21 -7.26
N GLY A 255 -15.07 -10.50 -7.26
CA GLY A 255 -14.48 -11.61 -6.50
C GLY A 255 -14.30 -11.29 -5.02
N SER A 256 -13.83 -12.26 -4.22
CA SER A 256 -13.57 -12.03 -2.79
C SER A 256 -12.40 -11.07 -2.53
N GLU A 257 -11.47 -10.91 -3.48
CA GLU A 257 -10.27 -10.07 -3.35
C GLU A 257 -9.86 -9.46 -4.71
N PRO A 258 -10.45 -8.32 -5.11
CA PRO A 258 -10.16 -7.72 -6.40
C PRO A 258 -8.73 -7.17 -6.45
N TRP A 259 -8.05 -7.46 -7.55
CA TRP A 259 -6.74 -6.91 -7.84
C TRP A 259 -6.83 -5.81 -8.87
N ASP A 260 -6.34 -4.64 -8.49
CA ASP A 260 -6.27 -3.52 -9.41
C ASP A 260 -5.34 -3.76 -10.63
N CYS A 261 -4.46 -4.77 -10.62
CA CYS A 261 -3.68 -5.12 -11.83
C CYS A 261 -4.43 -6.03 -12.80
N CYS A 262 -5.44 -6.77 -12.31
CA CYS A 262 -6.31 -7.61 -13.13
C CYS A 262 -7.59 -6.87 -13.55
N SER A 263 -7.99 -5.82 -12.84
CA SER A 263 -9.18 -5.02 -13.18
C SER A 263 -9.14 -4.41 -14.59
N GLU A 264 -7.94 -4.25 -15.17
CA GLU A 264 -7.75 -3.75 -16.53
C GLU A 264 -7.86 -4.83 -17.62
N CYS A 265 -7.95 -6.12 -17.25
CA CYS A 265 -8.13 -7.22 -18.18
C CYS A 265 -9.51 -7.19 -18.83
N GLU A 266 -9.58 -7.42 -20.14
CA GLU A 266 -10.85 -7.42 -20.86
C GLU A 266 -11.81 -8.46 -20.27
N GLU A 267 -11.33 -9.64 -19.88
CA GLU A 267 -12.15 -10.65 -19.21
C GLU A 267 -12.68 -10.17 -17.85
N CYS A 268 -11.93 -9.35 -17.11
CA CYS A 268 -12.44 -8.72 -15.89
C CYS A 268 -13.47 -7.63 -16.20
N LYS A 269 -13.27 -6.85 -17.27
CA LYS A 269 -14.25 -5.85 -17.73
C LYS A 269 -15.54 -6.52 -18.21
N ASP A 270 -15.45 -7.69 -18.83
CA ASP A 270 -16.60 -8.49 -19.27
C ASP A 270 -17.34 -9.14 -18.10
N ILE A 271 -16.62 -9.60 -17.07
CA ILE A 271 -17.23 -10.06 -15.81
C ILE A 271 -17.99 -8.91 -15.14
N VAL A 272 -17.42 -7.70 -15.14
CA VAL A 272 -18.11 -6.49 -14.65
C VAL A 272 -19.27 -6.10 -15.58
N GLY A 273 -19.12 -6.26 -16.90
CA GLY A 273 -20.14 -5.94 -17.91
C GLY A 273 -21.32 -6.92 -17.97
N GLN A 274 -21.13 -8.17 -17.51
CA GLN A 274 -22.22 -9.13 -17.30
C GLN A 274 -22.93 -8.91 -15.95
N GLY A 275 -22.39 -8.07 -15.09
CA GLY A 275 -23.02 -7.53 -13.89
C GLY A 275 -23.41 -6.06 -14.08
N SER A 276 -24.33 -5.78 -14.99
CA SER A 276 -25.05 -4.51 -15.10
C SER A 276 -24.16 -3.25 -15.23
N SER A 277 -24.00 -2.80 -16.48
CA SER A 277 -23.90 -1.37 -16.77
C SER A 277 -24.98 -0.59 -16.00
N ASP A 278 -24.59 0.50 -15.32
CA ASP A 278 -25.46 1.49 -14.67
C ASP A 278 -26.09 1.16 -13.30
N GLU A 279 -25.42 0.42 -12.43
CA GLU A 279 -25.69 0.57 -10.99
C GLU A 279 -24.46 1.14 -10.26
N GLN A 280 -24.48 2.45 -10.02
CA GLN A 280 -24.06 2.95 -8.71
C GLN A 280 -24.55 1.95 -7.68
N SER A 281 -23.66 1.42 -6.83
CA SER A 281 -24.01 0.49 -5.75
C SER A 281 -25.19 1.04 -4.95
N THR A 282 -26.41 0.66 -5.33
CA THR A 282 -27.61 1.13 -4.65
C THR A 282 -27.75 0.28 -3.40
N CYS A 283 -28.25 0.92 -2.35
CA CYS A 283 -28.48 0.33 -1.02
C CYS A 283 -29.19 -1.05 -1.09
N GLU A 284 -30.01 -1.28 -2.11
CA GLU A 284 -30.80 -2.49 -2.35
C GLU A 284 -29.98 -3.69 -2.86
N SER A 285 -28.81 -3.46 -3.47
CA SER A 285 -27.92 -4.53 -3.92
C SER A 285 -27.25 -5.28 -2.76
N TYR A 286 -27.15 -4.64 -1.59
CA TYR A 286 -26.50 -5.17 -0.38
C TYR A 286 -27.47 -5.51 0.76
N CYS A 287 -28.59 -4.81 0.88
CA CYS A 287 -29.52 -4.91 2.01
C CYS A 287 -30.86 -5.53 1.57
N GLY A 288 -31.49 -6.35 2.42
CA GLY A 288 -32.74 -7.06 2.09
C GLY A 288 -32.59 -8.48 1.53
N LYS A 289 -31.36 -8.99 1.45
CA LYS A 289 -31.06 -10.37 1.04
C LYS A 289 -31.13 -11.33 2.22
N GLU A 290 -31.17 -12.63 1.95
CA GLU A 290 -31.26 -13.69 2.98
C GLU A 290 -30.18 -13.58 4.07
N LYS A 291 -28.97 -13.12 3.70
CA LYS A 291 -27.84 -12.89 4.64
C LYS A 291 -27.89 -11.54 5.37
N ALA A 292 -28.70 -10.59 4.90
CA ALA A 292 -28.82 -9.24 5.45
C ALA A 292 -30.28 -8.72 5.32
N PRO A 293 -31.27 -9.38 5.96
CA PRO A 293 -32.67 -9.02 5.83
C PRO A 293 -32.94 -7.66 6.50
N PHE A 294 -33.84 -6.86 5.91
CA PHE A 294 -34.09 -5.48 6.35
C PHE A 294 -34.44 -5.38 7.85
N GLU A 295 -35.22 -6.31 8.38
CA GLU A 295 -35.59 -6.32 9.80
C GLU A 295 -34.40 -6.39 10.77
N LYS A 296 -33.24 -6.88 10.33
CA LYS A 296 -32.03 -7.01 11.15
C LYS A 296 -31.04 -5.84 10.98
N VAL A 297 -31.11 -5.13 9.86
CA VAL A 297 -30.15 -4.07 9.51
C VAL A 297 -30.72 -2.66 9.65
N CYS A 298 -32.05 -2.50 9.58
CA CYS A 298 -32.72 -1.21 9.68
C CYS A 298 -32.88 -0.62 11.10
N PRO A 299 -33.14 -1.39 12.18
CA PRO A 299 -33.41 -0.82 13.51
C PRO A 299 -32.14 -0.39 14.25
N GLY A 300 -31.42 0.59 13.69
CA GLY A 300 -30.26 1.23 14.31
C GLY A 300 -29.01 0.35 14.37
N GLY A 301 -28.84 -0.55 13.40
CA GLY A 301 -27.80 -1.58 13.39
C GLY A 301 -26.43 -1.05 13.82
N THR A 302 -25.85 -1.70 14.83
CA THR A 302 -24.43 -1.58 15.13
C THR A 302 -23.61 -2.01 13.91
N GLU A 303 -22.39 -1.50 13.79
CA GLU A 303 -21.43 -1.84 12.73
C GLU A 303 -21.40 -3.36 12.46
N PRO A 304 -21.37 -3.83 11.19
CA PRO A 304 -21.02 -3.11 9.95
C PRO A 304 -22.19 -2.63 9.06
N TRP A 305 -23.45 -2.62 9.56
CA TRP A 305 -24.64 -2.52 8.68
C TRP A 305 -25.26 -1.12 8.55
N LYS A 306 -24.55 -0.08 9.02
CA LYS A 306 -25.06 1.30 9.06
C LYS A 306 -25.44 1.85 7.67
N VAL A 307 -24.73 1.40 6.63
CA VAL A 307 -25.02 1.72 5.22
C VAL A 307 -26.43 1.33 4.76
N CYS A 308 -27.06 0.34 5.41
CA CYS A 308 -28.42 -0.10 5.07
C CYS A 308 -29.51 0.83 5.60
N SER A 309 -29.23 1.67 6.59
CA SER A 309 -30.25 2.49 7.28
C SER A 309 -30.91 3.54 6.37
N GLU A 310 -30.28 3.89 5.25
CA GLU A 310 -30.79 4.88 4.29
C GLU A 310 -31.59 4.25 3.13
N CYS A 311 -31.69 2.91 3.06
CA CYS A 311 -32.42 2.18 2.03
C CYS A 311 -33.93 2.48 2.06
N ALA A 312 -34.59 2.50 0.90
CA ALA A 312 -36.05 2.64 0.80
C ALA A 312 -36.79 1.54 1.59
N GLY A 313 -36.31 0.29 1.53
CA GLY A 313 -36.84 -0.82 2.33
C GLY A 313 -36.75 -0.63 3.85
N CYS A 314 -35.79 0.16 4.34
CA CYS A 314 -35.73 0.55 5.76
C CYS A 314 -36.69 1.68 6.11
N LYS A 315 -36.98 2.59 5.17
CA LYS A 315 -37.96 3.68 5.36
C LYS A 315 -39.39 3.12 5.53
N ASP A 316 -39.73 2.04 4.83
CA ASP A 316 -41.03 1.36 4.97
C ASP A 316 -41.19 0.63 6.31
N ILE A 317 -40.08 0.20 6.93
CA ILE A 317 -40.06 -0.43 8.25
C ILE A 317 -40.11 0.63 9.36
N ALA A 318 -39.40 1.75 9.21
CA ALA A 318 -39.42 2.88 10.14
C ALA A 318 -40.82 3.52 10.26
N GLY A 319 -41.63 3.46 9.20
CA GLY A 319 -43.02 3.93 9.20
C GLY A 319 -44.02 3.09 10.01
N LYS A 320 -43.61 1.95 10.60
CA LYS A 320 -44.47 1.06 11.39
C LYS A 320 -44.13 0.96 12.88
N GLY A 321 -43.19 1.76 13.38
CA GLY A 321 -42.79 1.80 14.79
C GLY A 321 -43.33 3.03 15.53
N SER A 322 -44.30 2.77 16.41
CA SER A 322 -45.04 3.69 17.28
C SER A 322 -44.22 4.81 17.96
N SER A 323 -44.82 6.00 17.98
CA SER A 323 -44.69 6.98 19.05
C SER A 323 -44.86 6.31 20.41
N ASP A 324 -43.86 6.44 21.30
CA ASP A 324 -44.00 6.85 22.71
C ASP A 324 -42.71 6.59 23.52
N GLU A 325 -42.15 7.69 24.02
CA GLU A 325 -41.26 7.89 25.19
C GLU A 325 -39.81 7.31 25.30
N PRO A 326 -38.91 8.00 26.06
CA PRO A 326 -37.48 7.72 26.13
C PRO A 326 -37.07 6.90 27.38
N SER A 327 -36.07 6.02 27.27
CA SER A 327 -35.43 5.44 28.47
C SER A 327 -33.96 5.03 28.26
N THR A 328 -33.09 5.79 28.91
CA THR A 328 -31.92 5.44 29.75
C THR A 328 -31.23 4.06 29.67
N CYS A 329 -29.90 4.12 29.76
CA CYS A 329 -28.95 3.09 30.21
C CYS A 329 -29.52 2.12 31.25
N GLU A 330 -29.66 0.81 30.95
CA GLU A 330 -29.50 -0.27 31.96
C GLU A 330 -29.48 -1.74 31.49
N SER A 331 -29.23 -2.10 30.21
CA SER A 331 -29.41 -3.52 29.80
C SER A 331 -28.29 -4.20 29.01
N TYR A 332 -27.01 -4.03 29.41
CA TYR A 332 -25.90 -4.86 28.89
C TYR A 332 -24.89 -5.33 29.96
N CYS A 333 -25.37 -5.64 31.17
CA CYS A 333 -24.65 -6.54 32.08
C CYS A 333 -25.48 -7.81 32.28
N GLY A 334 -25.09 -8.87 31.57
CA GLY A 334 -25.56 -10.24 31.67
C GLY A 334 -24.57 -11.14 30.96
#